data_AF-A0AAE0SVC8-F1
#
_entry.id   AF-A0AAE0SVC8-F1
#
_cell.length_a   1.000
_cell.length_b   1.000
_cell.length_c   1.000
_cell.angle_alpha   90.00
_cell.angle_beta   90.00
_cell.angle_gamma   90.00
#
_symmetry.space_group_name_H-M   'P 1'
#
loop_
_entity.id
_entity.type
_entity.pdbx_description
1 polymer ?
#
loop_
_entity_poly.entity_id
_entity_poly.type
_entity_poly.pdbx_seq_one_letter_code
_entity_poly.pdbx_strand_id
1 'polypeptide(L)'
;MRQWGASRIRRIMQVTGSSSIVAIFLLAFFVNRHPEAVVGDKTAGRMEVQKIPWEPLSDIGIEEEKSSEDSQGKSHPSHDTVVSFAMETEKKSIFRTNFSSEHIRVLEERKKRVDEFCRKNINTRGAMTELSGYKPANFSYCIVQKAGCTLYIRLLKYLNGESKYRASPLDITKFQTHYLNSRFFVHFNMKHPGDFDFIMNSFRSMTVRNPYTRLWSAYIDKFILPDFWSTKGKEIVRRTRYNATPEALRCGKDVTFSEFVQYIILTNGSFVSWNQDKHWLPASDICDPCTFKPHLIGKQETFLPDLIITLQQLKLESMLTFINAVNPTEFEIKDEIDYNFRIFPLHAKCTNKLELAKRIWTAFQFNGYIPLKTNFPDNVEGQRLSPSSFYRIILDERKKINITKEDIRRQRIWSLKNAYLNLSKDQILSLKHLYHKDFEAFGYDENPDYLPSY
;
A
#
# COMPACT_ATOMS: atom_id res chain seq x y z
N MET A 1 21.56 -15.52 39.93
CA MET A 1 22.50 -14.47 39.52
C MET A 1 21.79 -13.12 39.60
N ARG A 2 21.92 -12.46 40.75
CA ARG A 2 21.42 -11.10 41.02
C ARG A 2 22.62 -10.16 41.03
N GLN A 3 22.35 -8.89 40.69
CA GLN A 3 23.24 -7.72 40.79
C GLN A 3 24.33 -7.64 39.71
N TRP A 4 24.84 -6.43 39.49
CA TRP A 4 25.62 -5.91 38.35
C TRP A 4 24.77 -5.26 37.25
N GLY A 5 24.54 -3.95 37.40
CA GLY A 5 23.99 -3.10 36.33
C GLY A 5 23.44 -1.74 36.77
N ALA A 6 23.23 -1.51 38.08
CA ALA A 6 22.59 -0.28 38.56
C ALA A 6 23.56 0.90 38.84
N SER A 7 24.87 0.67 38.88
CA SER A 7 25.86 1.70 39.29
C SER A 7 26.45 2.52 38.16
N ARG A 8 26.23 2.16 36.88
CA ARG A 8 26.82 2.89 35.73
C ARG A 8 25.87 3.92 35.08
N ILE A 9 24.59 3.89 35.43
CA ILE A 9 23.57 4.79 34.84
C ILE A 9 23.48 6.13 35.62
N ARG A 10 23.84 6.17 36.90
CA ARG A 10 23.83 7.43 37.69
C ARG A 10 24.96 8.42 37.35
N ARG A 11 26.03 8.00 36.64
CA ARG A 11 27.12 8.91 36.25
C ARG A 11 26.95 9.62 34.91
N ILE A 12 26.01 9.19 34.06
CA ILE A 12 25.77 9.83 32.75
C ILE A 12 24.73 10.96 32.86
N MET A 13 23.87 10.95 33.89
CA MET A 13 22.82 11.96 34.08
C MET A 13 23.27 13.27 34.76
N GLN A 14 24.57 13.45 35.08
CA GLN A 14 25.07 14.70 35.69
C GLN A 14 25.98 15.57 34.80
N VAL A 15 26.23 15.20 33.53
CA VAL A 15 27.20 15.92 32.68
C VAL A 15 26.61 16.55 31.41
N THR A 16 25.32 16.38 31.10
CA THR A 16 24.72 17.08 29.95
C THR A 16 23.38 17.71 30.33
N GLY A 17 23.43 18.97 30.77
CA GLY A 17 22.25 19.82 30.89
C GLY A 17 21.71 20.14 29.50
N SER A 18 20.78 19.34 28.99
CA SER A 18 19.94 19.65 27.83
C SER A 18 18.74 18.70 27.79
N SER A 19 17.58 19.21 28.18
CA SER A 19 16.28 18.54 27.99
C SER A 19 16.03 18.37 26.49
N SER A 20 16.06 17.13 25.99
CA SER A 20 15.77 16.84 24.59
C SER A 20 15.01 15.54 24.44
N ILE A 21 14.00 15.61 23.57
CA ILE A 21 13.01 14.61 23.13
C ILE A 21 13.58 13.21 22.78
N VAL A 22 14.91 13.08 22.68
CA VAL A 22 15.64 11.83 22.42
C VAL A 22 15.49 10.80 23.56
N ALA A 23 15.31 11.24 24.82
CA ALA A 23 15.16 10.32 25.96
C ALA A 23 13.82 9.54 25.94
N ILE A 24 12.77 10.10 25.34
CA ILE A 24 11.45 9.46 25.25
C ILE A 24 11.46 8.32 24.21
N PHE A 25 12.28 8.44 23.15
CA PHE A 25 12.39 7.42 22.12
C PHE A 25 13.18 6.17 22.55
N LEU A 26 14.10 6.28 23.52
CA LEU A 26 14.88 5.14 24.02
C LEU A 26 14.13 4.29 25.05
N LEU A 27 13.15 4.85 25.76
CA LEU A 27 12.32 4.13 26.75
C LEU A 27 11.27 3.21 26.13
N ALA A 28 10.86 3.47 24.87
CA ALA A 28 9.89 2.62 24.17
C ALA A 28 10.45 1.26 23.69
N PHE A 29 11.78 1.05 23.78
CA PHE A 29 12.44 -0.18 23.33
C PHE A 29 12.66 -1.24 24.43
N PHE A 30 12.39 -0.94 25.72
CA PHE A 30 12.78 -1.85 26.82
C PHE A 30 11.72 -2.19 27.87
N VAL A 31 10.44 -1.86 27.67
CA VAL A 31 9.38 -2.28 28.61
C VAL A 31 8.42 -3.27 27.94
N ASN A 32 8.87 -4.52 27.85
CA ASN A 32 8.00 -5.68 27.70
C ASN A 32 7.67 -6.17 29.13
N ARG A 33 6.42 -6.03 29.58
CA ARG A 33 5.89 -6.79 30.72
C ARG A 33 4.73 -7.64 30.21
N HIS A 34 4.92 -8.95 30.30
CA HIS A 34 3.86 -9.95 30.22
C HIS A 34 2.80 -9.69 31.30
N PRO A 35 1.50 -9.82 31.01
CA PRO A 35 0.51 -10.02 32.06
C PRO A 35 0.43 -11.51 32.41
N GLU A 36 0.62 -11.81 33.69
CA GLU A 36 0.34 -13.09 34.31
C GLU A 36 -1.16 -13.43 34.24
N ALA A 37 -1.43 -14.72 34.19
CA ALA A 37 -2.76 -15.31 34.15
C ALA A 37 -3.57 -14.97 35.41
N VAL A 38 -4.82 -14.57 35.21
CA VAL A 38 -5.85 -14.58 36.26
C VAL A 38 -6.94 -15.53 35.79
N VAL A 39 -7.08 -16.63 36.52
CA VAL A 39 -8.17 -17.60 36.42
C VAL A 39 -9.44 -16.91 36.92
N GLY A 40 -10.47 -16.87 36.08
CA GLY A 40 -11.78 -16.32 36.40
C GLY A 40 -12.84 -17.01 35.56
N ASP A 41 -13.48 -18.01 36.17
CA ASP A 41 -14.64 -18.74 35.68
C ASP A 41 -15.82 -17.78 35.43
N LYS A 42 -16.24 -17.61 34.16
CA LYS A 42 -17.60 -17.19 33.78
C LYS A 42 -17.96 -17.76 32.41
N THR A 43 -19.06 -18.52 32.42
CA THR A 43 -19.83 -19.04 31.30
C THR A 43 -20.05 -18.00 30.20
N ALA A 44 -19.49 -18.24 29.01
CA ALA A 44 -19.77 -17.47 27.80
C ALA A 44 -20.59 -18.31 26.83
N GLY A 45 -21.82 -17.85 26.56
CA GLY A 45 -22.69 -18.41 25.55
C GLY A 45 -22.01 -18.44 24.18
N ARG A 46 -22.15 -19.58 23.51
CA ARG A 46 -21.66 -19.84 22.15
C ARG A 46 -22.43 -18.93 21.18
N MET A 47 -21.82 -17.81 20.77
CA MET A 47 -22.26 -17.09 19.57
C MET A 47 -21.91 -17.93 18.36
N GLU A 48 -22.94 -18.49 17.71
CA GLU A 48 -22.83 -19.09 16.38
C GLU A 48 -22.34 -18.03 15.38
N VAL A 49 -21.14 -18.25 14.84
CA VAL A 49 -20.63 -17.49 13.70
C VAL A 49 -21.43 -17.95 12.49
N GLN A 50 -22.34 -17.10 11.99
CA GLN A 50 -22.99 -17.33 10.70
C GLN A 50 -21.92 -17.45 9.63
N LYS A 51 -21.78 -18.65 9.06
CA LYS A 51 -21.00 -18.89 7.84
C LYS A 51 -21.69 -18.14 6.71
N ILE A 52 -21.12 -17.01 6.27
CA ILE A 52 -21.55 -16.34 5.04
C ILE A 52 -21.04 -17.22 3.88
N PRO A 53 -21.90 -17.87 3.08
CA PRO A 53 -21.47 -18.61 1.91
C PRO A 53 -20.77 -17.66 0.94
N TRP A 54 -19.68 -18.11 0.32
CA TRP A 54 -19.14 -17.39 -0.83
C TRP A 54 -20.14 -17.51 -1.98
N GLU A 55 -20.71 -16.38 -2.39
CA GLU A 55 -21.49 -16.28 -3.63
C GLU A 55 -20.50 -16.20 -4.81
N PRO A 56 -20.64 -17.05 -5.83
CA PRO A 56 -19.93 -16.90 -7.10
C PRO A 56 -20.05 -15.48 -7.63
N LEU A 57 -18.97 -14.92 -8.21
CA LEU A 57 -19.00 -13.56 -8.76
C LEU A 57 -20.07 -13.41 -9.87
N SER A 58 -20.48 -14.51 -10.51
CA SER A 58 -21.60 -14.59 -11.45
C SER A 58 -22.97 -14.27 -10.85
N ASP A 59 -23.12 -14.39 -9.53
CA ASP A 59 -24.40 -14.26 -8.83
C ASP A 59 -24.61 -12.84 -8.24
N ILE A 60 -23.60 -11.96 -8.39
CA ILE A 60 -23.73 -10.54 -8.08
C ILE A 60 -24.60 -9.91 -9.17
N GLY A 61 -25.89 -9.75 -8.87
CA GLY A 61 -26.99 -9.44 -9.81
C GLY A 61 -26.65 -8.44 -10.92
N ILE A 62 -26.74 -8.93 -12.17
CA ILE A 62 -26.72 -8.13 -13.40
C ILE A 62 -28.18 -7.82 -13.76
N GLU A 63 -28.68 -6.63 -13.42
CA GLU A 63 -29.91 -6.11 -14.04
C GLU A 63 -29.53 -5.50 -15.40
N GLU A 64 -29.84 -6.20 -16.50
CA GLU A 64 -29.84 -5.64 -17.85
C GLU A 64 -31.00 -4.64 -17.98
N GLU A 65 -30.72 -3.38 -18.29
CA GLU A 65 -31.74 -2.38 -18.61
C GLU A 65 -32.47 -2.77 -19.90
N LYS A 66 -33.70 -3.27 -19.76
CA LYS A 66 -34.67 -3.30 -20.86
C LYS A 66 -35.35 -1.94 -20.96
N SER A 67 -35.16 -1.27 -22.08
CA SER A 67 -35.92 -0.09 -22.49
C SER A 67 -37.39 -0.45 -22.73
N SER A 68 -38.32 0.20 -22.03
CA SER A 68 -39.73 0.24 -22.42
C SER A 68 -40.27 1.66 -22.31
N GLU A 69 -40.81 2.13 -23.42
CA GLU A 69 -41.49 3.41 -23.61
C GLU A 69 -42.86 3.51 -22.90
N ASP A 70 -43.26 4.77 -22.71
CA ASP A 70 -44.63 5.31 -22.52
C ASP A 70 -45.41 5.07 -21.21
N SER A 71 -45.69 6.17 -20.48
CA SER A 71 -46.89 7.02 -20.74
C SER A 71 -47.15 8.03 -19.60
N GLN A 72 -47.68 9.18 -19.99
CA GLN A 72 -47.99 10.35 -19.16
C GLN A 72 -49.18 10.13 -18.21
N GLY A 73 -49.08 10.64 -16.97
CA GLY A 73 -50.20 10.85 -16.06
C GLY A 73 -49.87 11.90 -15.00
N LYS A 74 -50.47 13.09 -15.11
CA LYS A 74 -50.28 14.24 -14.22
C LYS A 74 -51.08 14.08 -12.92
N SER A 75 -50.45 14.31 -11.78
CA SER A 75 -51.07 14.92 -10.58
C SER A 75 -50.00 15.55 -9.68
N HIS A 76 -50.14 16.85 -9.39
CA HIS A 76 -49.28 17.62 -8.48
C HIS A 76 -49.48 17.23 -7.01
N PRO A 77 -48.40 17.19 -6.21
CA PRO A 77 -48.46 17.58 -4.81
C PRO A 77 -47.47 18.72 -4.45
N SER A 78 -47.79 19.36 -3.34
CA SER A 78 -47.24 20.58 -2.73
C SER A 78 -45.73 20.59 -2.45
N HIS A 79 -45.19 21.83 -2.39
CA HIS A 79 -43.78 22.21 -2.43
C HIS A 79 -42.87 21.78 -1.25
N ASP A 80 -43.38 21.10 -0.22
CA ASP A 80 -42.62 20.72 0.99
C ASP A 80 -42.38 19.20 1.15
N THR A 81 -42.70 18.38 0.14
CA THR A 81 -42.47 16.92 0.16
C THR A 81 -41.41 16.45 -0.85
N VAL A 82 -40.86 17.37 -1.66
CA VAL A 82 -39.92 17.03 -2.75
C VAL A 82 -38.46 16.96 -2.26
N VAL A 83 -38.11 17.63 -1.16
CA VAL A 83 -36.72 17.68 -0.66
C VAL A 83 -36.31 16.41 0.10
N SER A 84 -37.23 15.73 0.77
CA SER A 84 -36.92 14.47 1.47
C SER A 84 -36.82 13.28 0.52
N PHE A 85 -37.68 13.23 -0.51
CA PHE A 85 -37.67 12.13 -1.48
C PHE A 85 -36.46 12.21 -2.42
N ALA A 86 -36.07 13.42 -2.86
CA ALA A 86 -34.91 13.63 -3.73
C ALA A 86 -33.58 13.22 -3.07
N MET A 87 -33.39 13.52 -1.77
CA MET A 87 -32.18 13.14 -1.02
C MET A 87 -32.08 11.63 -0.74
N GLU A 88 -33.21 10.93 -0.72
CA GLU A 88 -33.25 9.47 -0.51
C GLU A 88 -33.05 8.70 -1.83
N THR A 89 -33.52 9.26 -2.96
CA THR A 89 -33.23 8.74 -4.30
C THR A 89 -31.78 9.00 -4.75
N GLU A 90 -31.16 10.12 -4.39
CA GLU A 90 -29.72 10.36 -4.67
C GLU A 90 -28.82 9.45 -3.83
N LYS A 91 -29.18 9.19 -2.57
CA LYS A 91 -28.47 8.20 -1.74
C LYS A 91 -28.62 6.78 -2.27
N LYS A 92 -29.78 6.39 -2.81
CA LYS A 92 -29.98 5.06 -3.43
C LYS A 92 -29.27 4.91 -4.79
N SER A 93 -29.10 6.00 -5.55
CA SER A 93 -28.44 6.00 -6.86
C SER A 93 -26.93 5.68 -6.78
N ILE A 94 -26.25 6.11 -5.72
CA ILE A 94 -24.79 5.91 -5.57
C ILE A 94 -24.41 4.45 -5.23
N PHE A 95 -25.35 3.64 -4.73
CA PHE A 95 -25.06 2.26 -4.28
C PHE A 95 -25.25 1.17 -5.34
N ARG A 96 -25.74 1.48 -6.54
CA ARG A 96 -25.76 0.55 -7.68
C ARG A 96 -24.64 0.88 -8.65
N THR A 97 -23.39 0.65 -8.24
CA THR A 97 -22.34 0.44 -9.25
C THR A 97 -22.52 -0.98 -9.79
N ASN A 98 -23.38 -1.11 -10.81
CA ASN A 98 -23.41 -2.32 -11.62
C ASN A 98 -22.04 -2.40 -12.31
N PHE A 99 -21.16 -3.30 -11.84
CA PHE A 99 -19.96 -3.60 -12.58
C PHE A 99 -20.35 -4.22 -13.91
N SER A 100 -19.67 -3.82 -14.98
CA SER A 100 -19.82 -4.52 -16.24
C SER A 100 -19.55 -6.01 -15.99
N SER A 101 -20.41 -6.86 -16.53
CA SER A 101 -20.19 -8.31 -16.60
C SER A 101 -18.79 -8.66 -17.12
N GLU A 102 -18.20 -7.77 -17.91
CA GLU A 102 -16.81 -7.85 -18.37
C GLU A 102 -15.78 -7.82 -17.23
N HIS A 103 -15.94 -6.95 -16.23
CA HIS A 103 -14.96 -6.82 -15.15
C HIS A 103 -15.00 -8.01 -14.19
N ILE A 104 -16.20 -8.55 -13.95
CA ILE A 104 -16.39 -9.82 -13.23
C ILE A 104 -15.65 -10.95 -13.97
N ARG A 105 -15.85 -11.06 -15.29
CA ARG A 105 -15.16 -12.06 -16.12
C ARG A 105 -13.63 -11.93 -16.02
N VAL A 106 -13.09 -10.71 -15.99
CA VAL A 106 -11.66 -10.47 -15.81
C VAL A 106 -11.17 -11.01 -14.46
N LEU A 107 -11.93 -10.87 -13.36
CA LEU A 107 -11.56 -11.42 -12.06
C LEU A 107 -11.61 -12.96 -12.04
N GLU A 108 -12.61 -13.56 -12.67
CA GLU A 108 -12.72 -15.01 -12.81
C GLU A 108 -11.56 -15.60 -13.63
N GLU A 109 -11.18 -14.94 -14.73
CA GLU A 109 -10.02 -15.33 -15.55
C GLU A 109 -8.71 -15.27 -14.75
N ARG A 110 -8.53 -14.24 -13.90
CA ARG A 110 -7.36 -14.15 -13.01
C ARG A 110 -7.32 -15.31 -12.02
N LYS A 111 -8.46 -15.64 -11.40
CA LYS A 111 -8.57 -16.78 -10.50
C LYS A 111 -8.25 -18.10 -11.21
N LYS A 112 -8.85 -18.33 -12.38
CA LYS A 112 -8.60 -19.52 -13.19
C LYS A 112 -7.12 -19.67 -13.53
N ARG A 113 -6.44 -18.59 -13.92
CA ARG A 113 -4.99 -18.58 -14.20
C ARG A 113 -4.17 -18.99 -12.98
N VAL A 114 -4.47 -18.42 -11.81
CA VAL A 114 -3.78 -18.79 -10.56
C VAL A 114 -4.02 -20.25 -10.21
N ASP A 115 -5.25 -20.75 -10.34
CA ASP A 115 -5.58 -22.16 -10.08
C ASP A 115 -4.87 -23.11 -11.06
N GLU A 116 -4.70 -22.70 -12.33
CA GLU A 116 -3.88 -23.42 -13.33
C GLU A 116 -2.40 -23.42 -12.98
N PHE A 117 -1.85 -22.26 -12.64
CA PHE A 117 -0.46 -22.12 -12.18
C PHE A 117 -0.18 -23.04 -10.99
N CYS A 118 -1.07 -23.07 -10.00
CA CYS A 118 -0.90 -23.89 -8.80
C CYS A 118 -1.04 -25.40 -9.06
N ARG A 119 -1.86 -25.82 -10.04
CA ARG A 119 -1.92 -27.22 -10.48
C ARG A 119 -0.65 -27.67 -11.19
N LYS A 120 0.03 -26.78 -11.90
CA LYS A 120 1.33 -27.08 -12.55
C LYS A 120 2.48 -27.09 -11.54
N ASN A 121 2.38 -26.28 -10.49
CA ASN A 121 3.46 -26.05 -9.52
C ASN A 121 3.16 -26.65 -8.13
N ILE A 122 2.76 -27.93 -8.07
CA ILE A 122 2.29 -28.61 -6.83
C ILE A 122 3.33 -28.61 -5.69
N ASN A 123 4.62 -28.60 -6.02
CA ASN A 123 5.71 -28.68 -5.05
C ASN A 123 6.23 -27.30 -4.60
N THR A 124 5.77 -26.20 -5.19
CA THR A 124 6.15 -24.87 -4.72
C THR A 124 5.20 -24.45 -3.60
N ARG A 125 5.61 -24.68 -2.35
CA ARG A 125 4.99 -24.02 -1.20
C ARG A 125 5.82 -22.80 -0.84
N GLY A 126 5.21 -21.63 -0.91
CA GLY A 126 5.84 -20.38 -0.49
C GLY A 126 5.37 -19.93 0.90
N ALA A 127 5.97 -18.85 1.38
CA ALA A 127 5.58 -18.26 2.64
C ALA A 127 4.28 -17.44 2.50
N MET A 128 3.56 -17.28 3.60
CA MET A 128 2.49 -16.30 3.73
C MET A 128 2.83 -15.42 4.93
N THR A 129 3.45 -14.28 4.66
CA THR A 129 4.15 -13.51 5.70
C THR A 129 3.44 -12.24 6.13
N GLU A 130 2.35 -11.87 5.43
CA GLU A 130 1.67 -10.58 5.58
C GLU A 130 0.16 -10.78 5.42
N LEU A 131 -0.45 -11.36 6.46
CA LEU A 131 -1.88 -11.67 6.47
C LEU A 131 -2.60 -10.81 7.51
N SER A 132 -3.70 -10.20 7.09
CA SER A 132 -4.59 -9.44 7.95
C SER A 132 -6.04 -9.74 7.56
N GLY A 133 -7.01 -9.14 8.24
CA GLY A 133 -8.40 -9.30 7.89
C GLY A 133 -9.38 -8.73 8.90
N TYR A 134 -10.64 -9.08 8.70
CA TYR A 134 -11.75 -8.61 9.50
C TYR A 134 -12.68 -9.78 9.79
N LYS A 135 -12.59 -10.32 11.01
CA LYS A 135 -13.33 -11.52 11.44
C LYS A 135 -14.85 -11.40 11.29
N PRO A 136 -15.50 -10.26 11.64
CA PRO A 136 -16.95 -10.14 11.51
C PRO A 136 -17.49 -10.29 10.08
N ALA A 137 -16.71 -9.94 9.06
CA ALA A 137 -17.08 -10.16 7.65
C ALA A 137 -16.47 -11.44 7.07
N ASN A 138 -15.92 -12.33 7.91
CA ASN A 138 -15.20 -13.53 7.49
C ASN A 138 -14.18 -13.24 6.38
N PHE A 139 -13.34 -12.21 6.57
CA PHE A 139 -12.42 -11.71 5.56
C PHE A 139 -10.96 -11.90 5.95
N SER A 140 -10.16 -12.41 5.03
CA SER A 140 -8.70 -12.43 5.08
C SER A 140 -8.09 -11.78 3.84
N TYR A 141 -7.08 -10.97 4.05
CA TYR A 141 -6.40 -10.21 3.02
C TYR A 141 -4.89 -10.41 3.09
N CYS A 142 -4.28 -10.69 1.95
CA CYS A 142 -2.83 -10.79 1.83
C CYS A 142 -2.22 -9.47 1.38
N ILE A 143 -1.33 -8.91 2.20
CA ILE A 143 -0.78 -7.57 2.01
C ILE A 143 0.51 -7.68 1.19
N VAL A 144 0.39 -7.42 -0.11
CA VAL A 144 1.54 -7.22 -1.00
C VAL A 144 1.90 -5.73 -1.03
N GLN A 145 3.12 -5.39 -0.59
CA GLN A 145 3.57 -4.00 -0.53
C GLN A 145 3.64 -3.39 -1.93
N LYS A 146 3.30 -2.10 -2.04
CA LYS A 146 3.27 -1.31 -3.29
C LYS A 146 2.23 -1.78 -4.34
N ALA A 147 1.26 -2.60 -3.93
CA ALA A 147 0.09 -3.02 -4.70
C ALA A 147 -1.22 -2.62 -3.98
N GLY A 148 -1.39 -1.34 -3.65
CA GLY A 148 -2.63 -0.81 -3.08
C GLY A 148 -2.83 -1.09 -1.58
N CYS A 149 -1.82 -1.65 -0.93
CA CYS A 149 -1.86 -2.10 0.46
C CYS A 149 -2.26 -1.01 1.47
N THR A 150 -1.86 0.25 1.28
CA THR A 150 -2.13 1.33 2.24
C THR A 150 -3.63 1.50 2.50
N LEU A 151 -4.47 1.48 1.45
CA LEU A 151 -5.91 1.65 1.63
C LEU A 151 -6.53 0.44 2.33
N TYR A 152 -6.14 -0.79 1.96
CA TYR A 152 -6.59 -1.99 2.68
C TYR A 152 -6.21 -1.97 4.16
N ILE A 153 -4.97 -1.58 4.50
CA ILE A 153 -4.55 -1.47 5.91
C ILE A 153 -5.38 -0.42 6.65
N ARG A 154 -5.68 0.72 6.01
CA ARG A 154 -6.55 1.76 6.59
C ARG A 154 -7.97 1.23 6.86
N LEU A 155 -8.58 0.58 5.87
CA LEU A 155 -9.91 -0.03 6.00
C LEU A 155 -9.94 -1.08 7.11
N LEU A 156 -8.96 -1.99 7.14
CA LEU A 156 -8.88 -3.03 8.15
C LEU A 156 -8.66 -2.47 9.56
N LYS A 157 -7.78 -1.47 9.72
CA LYS A 157 -7.60 -0.76 11.00
C LYS A 157 -8.89 -0.07 11.45
N TYR A 158 -9.58 0.60 10.53
CA TYR A 158 -10.87 1.26 10.76
C TYR A 158 -11.94 0.28 11.26
N LEU A 159 -12.14 -0.82 10.52
CA LEU A 159 -13.13 -1.86 10.84
C LEU A 159 -12.80 -2.59 12.15
N ASN A 160 -11.52 -2.80 12.46
CA ASN A 160 -11.07 -3.45 13.70
C ASN A 160 -11.05 -2.51 14.93
N GLY A 161 -11.67 -1.32 14.84
CA GLY A 161 -12.01 -0.51 16.01
C GLY A 161 -11.50 0.94 15.98
N GLU A 162 -10.72 1.34 14.98
CA GLU A 162 -10.32 2.75 14.82
C GLU A 162 -11.50 3.66 14.46
N SER A 163 -12.61 3.11 13.96
CA SER A 163 -13.87 3.83 13.73
C SER A 163 -14.45 4.50 14.98
N LYS A 164 -14.06 4.06 16.18
CA LYS A 164 -14.44 4.70 17.45
C LYS A 164 -13.75 6.05 17.68
N TYR A 165 -12.63 6.29 16.98
CA TYR A 165 -11.77 7.45 17.20
C TYR A 165 -11.64 8.34 15.97
N ARG A 166 -12.06 7.85 14.80
CA ARG A 166 -11.92 8.54 13.51
C ARG A 166 -13.23 8.49 12.75
N ALA A 167 -13.53 9.57 12.03
CA ALA A 167 -14.71 9.65 11.20
C ALA A 167 -14.56 8.77 9.94
N SER A 168 -13.36 8.73 9.37
CA SER A 168 -13.05 8.03 8.11
C SER A 168 -11.81 7.12 8.23
N PRO A 169 -11.75 6.00 7.48
CA PRO A 169 -10.51 5.24 7.31
C PRO A 169 -9.38 6.08 6.69
N LEU A 170 -9.72 7.12 5.93
CA LEU A 170 -8.74 8.02 5.31
C LEU A 170 -8.11 9.02 6.30
N ASP A 171 -8.70 9.18 7.49
CA ASP A 171 -8.10 9.97 8.58
C ASP A 171 -6.90 9.26 9.23
N ILE A 172 -6.71 7.97 8.95
CA ILE A 172 -5.53 7.21 9.35
C ILE A 172 -4.38 7.61 8.43
N THR A 173 -3.43 8.42 8.92
CA THR A 173 -2.31 8.92 8.11
C THR A 173 -1.39 7.81 7.59
N LYS A 174 -0.65 8.04 6.49
CA LYS A 174 0.36 7.08 5.98
C LYS A 174 1.37 6.69 7.07
N PHE A 175 1.74 7.66 7.91
CA PHE A 175 2.63 7.42 9.06
C PHE A 175 2.01 6.47 10.10
N GLN A 176 0.76 6.70 10.51
CA GLN A 176 0.05 5.75 11.41
C GLN A 176 -0.18 4.38 10.76
N THR A 177 -0.28 4.34 9.44
CA THR A 177 -0.51 3.12 8.68
C THR A 177 0.73 2.22 8.72
N HIS A 178 1.92 2.78 8.48
CA HIS A 178 3.14 2.00 8.23
C HIS A 178 4.24 2.12 9.30
N TYR A 179 4.28 3.21 10.08
CA TYR A 179 5.35 3.47 11.06
C TYR A 179 4.95 3.21 12.51
N LEU A 180 3.64 3.22 12.80
CA LEU A 180 3.15 3.01 14.16
C LEU A 180 2.56 1.60 14.30
N ASN A 181 3.05 0.91 15.33
CA ASN A 181 2.40 -0.29 15.82
C ASN A 181 0.98 0.07 16.27
N SER A 182 -0.01 -0.69 15.82
CA SER A 182 -1.40 -0.46 16.16
C SER A 182 -2.03 -1.78 16.59
N ARG A 183 -2.67 -1.78 17.77
CA ARG A 183 -3.46 -2.91 18.24
C ARG A 183 -4.67 -3.24 17.34
N PHE A 184 -5.07 -2.30 16.49
CA PHE A 184 -6.16 -2.46 15.54
C PHE A 184 -5.72 -3.09 14.22
N PHE A 185 -4.40 -3.28 14.04
CA PHE A 185 -3.89 -4.08 12.94
C PHE A 185 -3.88 -5.55 13.36
N VAL A 186 -4.87 -6.31 12.90
CA VAL A 186 -4.96 -7.74 13.15
C VAL A 186 -3.98 -8.46 12.23
N HIS A 187 -3.02 -9.18 12.81
CA HIS A 187 -2.10 -10.03 12.07
C HIS A 187 -2.50 -11.49 12.23
N PHE A 188 -2.67 -12.21 11.14
CA PHE A 188 -2.92 -13.65 11.17
C PHE A 188 -1.63 -14.45 10.97
N ASN A 189 -1.47 -15.54 11.71
CA ASN A 189 -0.32 -16.42 11.60
C ASN A 189 -0.74 -17.81 11.13
N MET A 190 -0.32 -18.21 9.92
CA MET A 190 -0.64 -19.52 9.36
C MET A 190 -0.11 -20.72 10.17
N LYS A 191 0.81 -20.50 11.12
CA LYS A 191 1.26 -21.53 12.07
C LYS A 191 0.33 -21.69 13.27
N HIS A 192 -0.53 -20.71 13.55
CA HIS A 192 -1.50 -20.77 14.64
C HIS A 192 -2.77 -21.49 14.15
N PRO A 193 -3.17 -22.63 14.74
CA PRO A 193 -4.28 -23.43 14.21
C PRO A 193 -5.59 -22.65 14.05
N GLY A 194 -5.94 -21.81 15.04
CA GLY A 194 -7.17 -21.02 14.97
C GLY A 194 -7.15 -19.92 13.90
N ASP A 195 -5.96 -19.40 13.54
CA ASP A 195 -5.83 -18.44 12.44
C ASP A 195 -5.86 -19.16 11.10
N PHE A 196 -5.17 -20.30 10.99
CA PHE A 196 -5.23 -21.18 9.83
C PHE A 196 -6.67 -21.57 9.51
N ASP A 197 -7.41 -22.09 10.50
CA ASP A 197 -8.80 -22.51 10.34
C ASP A 197 -9.68 -21.33 9.91
N PHE A 198 -9.52 -20.15 10.53
CA PHE A 198 -10.24 -18.96 10.11
C PHE A 198 -9.92 -18.58 8.66
N ILE A 199 -8.63 -18.49 8.30
CA ILE A 199 -8.20 -18.09 6.95
C ILE A 199 -8.77 -19.05 5.91
N MET A 200 -8.64 -20.36 6.11
CA MET A 200 -9.08 -21.37 5.16
C MET A 200 -10.60 -21.40 4.98
N ASN A 201 -11.36 -20.94 5.97
CA ASN A 201 -12.82 -20.83 5.92
C ASN A 201 -13.34 -19.40 5.63
N SER A 202 -12.44 -18.43 5.40
CA SER A 202 -12.79 -17.03 5.13
C SER A 202 -12.77 -16.68 3.65
N PHE A 203 -13.46 -15.60 3.27
CA PHE A 203 -13.24 -14.97 1.97
C PHE A 203 -11.82 -14.40 1.93
N ARG A 204 -11.07 -14.76 0.89
CA ARG A 204 -9.64 -14.47 0.77
C ARG A 204 -9.39 -13.62 -0.46
N SER A 205 -8.79 -12.45 -0.26
CA SER A 205 -8.42 -11.55 -1.35
C SER A 205 -6.95 -11.16 -1.27
N MET A 206 -6.36 -10.86 -2.41
CA MET A 206 -5.05 -10.23 -2.49
C MET A 206 -5.02 -9.25 -3.66
N THR A 207 -4.19 -8.21 -3.55
CA THR A 207 -3.93 -7.29 -4.66
C THR A 207 -2.47 -7.42 -5.09
N VAL A 208 -2.23 -7.63 -6.38
CA VAL A 208 -0.88 -7.70 -6.97
C VAL A 208 -0.63 -6.52 -7.90
N ARG A 209 0.60 -6.39 -8.39
CA ARG A 209 1.00 -5.33 -9.32
C ARG A 209 2.05 -5.86 -10.27
N ASN A 210 2.10 -5.34 -11.50
CA ASN A 210 3.14 -5.69 -12.45
C ASN A 210 4.53 -5.52 -11.80
N PRO A 211 5.39 -6.57 -11.78
CA PRO A 211 6.68 -6.54 -11.08
C PRO A 211 7.54 -5.32 -11.41
N TYR A 212 7.61 -4.91 -12.68
CA TYR A 212 8.44 -3.79 -13.09
C TYR A 212 7.93 -2.45 -12.56
N THR A 213 6.63 -2.21 -12.67
CA THR A 213 6.02 -0.98 -12.15
C THR A 213 6.05 -0.95 -10.61
N ARG A 214 5.99 -2.13 -9.97
CA ARG A 214 6.07 -2.27 -8.51
C ARG A 214 7.46 -1.92 -7.99
N LEU A 215 8.52 -2.42 -8.64
CA LEU A 215 9.91 -2.07 -8.34
C LEU A 215 10.18 -0.57 -8.51
N TRP A 216 9.67 0.02 -9.60
CA TRP A 216 9.80 1.47 -9.82
C TRP A 216 9.09 2.28 -8.73
N SER A 217 7.88 1.86 -8.34
CA SER A 217 7.15 2.49 -7.25
C SER A 217 7.85 2.34 -5.90
N ALA A 218 8.48 1.19 -5.62
CA ALA A 218 9.30 0.99 -4.43
C ALA A 218 10.51 1.94 -4.44
N TYR A 219 11.21 2.05 -5.58
CA TYR A 219 12.37 2.93 -5.70
C TYR A 219 12.02 4.41 -5.43
N ILE A 220 10.93 4.91 -6.03
CA ILE A 220 10.48 6.29 -5.80
C ILE A 220 10.16 6.51 -4.31
N ASP A 221 9.35 5.63 -3.73
CA ASP A 221 8.88 5.75 -2.35
C ASP A 221 10.00 5.63 -1.31
N LYS A 222 11.05 4.84 -1.61
CA LYS A 222 12.10 4.48 -0.64
C LYS A 222 13.43 5.21 -0.82
N PHE A 223 13.77 5.62 -2.04
CA PHE A 223 15.10 6.17 -2.37
C PHE A 223 15.07 7.54 -3.07
N ILE A 224 14.05 7.84 -3.88
CA ILE A 224 13.83 9.25 -4.29
C ILE A 224 13.38 10.06 -3.06
N LEU A 225 12.41 9.51 -2.34
CA LEU A 225 11.97 9.97 -1.03
C LEU A 225 12.83 9.32 0.08
N PRO A 226 12.99 9.98 1.25
CA PRO A 226 14.03 9.64 2.21
C PRO A 226 13.82 8.38 3.06
N ASP A 227 12.71 7.67 2.87
CA ASP A 227 12.21 6.65 3.79
C ASP A 227 13.27 5.63 4.23
N PHE A 228 14.03 5.08 3.28
CA PHE A 228 14.99 4.00 3.53
C PHE A 228 16.45 4.42 3.39
N TRP A 229 16.74 5.72 3.26
CA TRP A 229 18.11 6.23 3.12
C TRP A 229 19.04 5.77 4.24
N SER A 230 18.56 5.85 5.49
CA SER A 230 19.36 5.57 6.67
C SER A 230 19.64 4.07 6.89
N THR A 231 18.87 3.20 6.23
CA THR A 231 18.93 1.74 6.36
C THR A 231 19.43 1.12 5.05
N LYS A 232 18.50 0.82 4.13
CA LYS A 232 18.76 0.11 2.88
C LYS A 232 19.55 0.96 1.88
N GLY A 233 19.40 2.28 1.89
CA GLY A 233 20.15 3.17 1.03
C GLY A 233 21.66 3.05 1.24
N LYS A 234 22.11 3.10 2.50
CA LYS A 234 23.54 2.88 2.83
C LYS A 234 23.99 1.46 2.52
N GLU A 235 23.11 0.46 2.71
CA GLU A 235 23.44 -0.94 2.39
C GLU A 235 23.68 -1.13 0.90
N ILE A 236 22.82 -0.56 0.05
CA ILE A 236 22.95 -0.56 -1.40
C ILE A 236 24.29 0.07 -1.79
N VAL A 237 24.56 1.31 -1.34
CA VAL A 237 25.81 2.01 -1.62
C VAL A 237 27.04 1.15 -1.28
N ARG A 238 27.07 0.51 -0.10
CA ARG A 238 28.20 -0.34 0.31
C ARG A 238 28.42 -1.56 -0.56
N ARG A 239 27.33 -2.14 -1.09
CA ARG A 239 27.38 -3.40 -1.86
C ARG A 239 27.60 -3.16 -3.35
N THR A 240 27.17 -2.03 -3.88
CA THR A 240 27.15 -1.78 -5.33
C THR A 240 28.20 -0.77 -5.79
N ARG A 241 28.77 0.06 -4.89
CA ARG A 241 29.80 1.05 -5.24
C ARG A 241 31.16 0.68 -4.66
N TYR A 242 32.16 0.54 -5.52
CA TYR A 242 33.54 0.28 -5.10
C TYR A 242 34.20 1.50 -4.43
N ASN A 243 34.02 2.70 -4.99
CA ASN A 243 34.63 3.95 -4.50
C ASN A 243 33.58 4.95 -4.01
N ALA A 244 32.74 4.54 -3.05
CA ALA A 244 31.70 5.41 -2.50
C ALA A 244 32.27 6.56 -1.67
N THR A 245 31.73 7.77 -1.85
CA THR A 245 32.12 8.92 -1.01
C THR A 245 31.68 8.72 0.44
N PRO A 246 32.35 9.35 1.42
CA PRO A 246 31.92 9.32 2.82
C PRO A 246 30.49 9.80 3.02
N GLU A 247 30.02 10.77 2.23
CA GLU A 247 28.63 11.23 2.28
C GLU A 247 27.67 10.15 1.79
N ALA A 248 27.95 9.50 0.66
CA ALA A 248 27.10 8.41 0.14
C ALA A 248 26.99 7.26 1.15
N LEU A 249 28.11 6.84 1.75
CA LEU A 249 28.13 5.80 2.79
C LEU A 249 27.38 6.20 4.06
N ARG A 250 27.40 7.50 4.40
CA ARG A 250 26.73 8.04 5.59
C ARG A 250 25.24 8.27 5.37
N CYS A 251 24.83 8.68 4.18
CA CYS A 251 23.49 9.17 3.91
C CYS A 251 22.64 8.26 3.04
N GLY A 252 23.21 7.57 2.04
CA GLY A 252 22.46 6.68 1.14
C GLY A 252 21.36 7.38 0.33
N LYS A 253 21.46 8.70 0.14
CA LYS A 253 20.41 9.57 -0.46
C LYS A 253 20.45 9.65 -1.98
N ASP A 254 21.51 9.12 -2.58
CA ASP A 254 21.87 9.24 -3.98
C ASP A 254 21.91 7.87 -4.67
N VAL A 255 21.25 6.85 -4.10
CA VAL A 255 21.09 5.52 -4.70
C VAL A 255 20.34 5.64 -6.03
N THR A 256 20.93 5.10 -7.09
CA THR A 256 20.32 5.05 -8.42
C THR A 256 19.40 3.84 -8.56
N PHE A 257 18.51 3.87 -9.56
CA PHE A 257 17.64 2.73 -9.84
C PHE A 257 18.42 1.47 -10.23
N SER A 258 19.50 1.61 -11.00
CA SER A 258 20.38 0.48 -11.37
C SER A 258 21.04 -0.15 -10.15
N GLU A 259 21.51 0.64 -9.19
CA GLU A 259 22.09 0.11 -7.95
C GLU A 259 21.05 -0.58 -7.08
N PHE A 260 19.84 -0.04 -7.01
CA PHE A 260 18.73 -0.68 -6.33
C PHE A 260 18.40 -2.05 -6.94
N VAL A 261 18.31 -2.13 -8.27
CA VAL A 261 18.09 -3.39 -8.99
C VAL A 261 19.25 -4.37 -8.76
N GLN A 262 20.49 -3.89 -8.86
CA GLN A 262 21.67 -4.72 -8.61
C GLN A 262 21.65 -5.29 -7.19
N TYR A 263 21.27 -4.49 -6.19
CA TYR A 263 21.14 -4.92 -4.82
C TYR A 263 20.08 -6.03 -4.66
N ILE A 264 18.93 -5.90 -5.32
CA ILE A 264 17.89 -6.95 -5.30
C ILE A 264 18.49 -8.25 -5.84
N ILE A 265 19.12 -8.21 -7.01
CA ILE A 265 19.73 -9.39 -7.66
C ILE A 265 20.79 -10.03 -6.77
N LEU A 266 21.72 -9.23 -6.22
CA LEU A 266 22.80 -9.71 -5.36
C LEU A 266 22.30 -10.34 -4.06
N THR A 267 21.19 -9.84 -3.51
CA THR A 267 20.66 -10.35 -2.24
C THR A 267 19.72 -11.53 -2.41
N ASN A 268 19.29 -11.83 -3.64
CA ASN A 268 18.30 -12.85 -3.94
C ASN A 268 18.84 -14.29 -4.09
N GLY A 269 20.12 -14.54 -3.75
CA GLY A 269 20.76 -15.85 -3.89
C GLY A 269 21.44 -16.40 -2.64
N SER A 270 21.25 -15.80 -1.47
CA SER A 270 21.94 -16.22 -0.24
C SER A 270 20.97 -16.60 0.86
N PHE A 271 21.27 -17.68 1.60
CA PHE A 271 20.64 -18.14 2.85
C PHE A 271 20.58 -17.07 3.99
N VAL A 272 20.92 -15.81 3.69
CA VAL A 272 20.74 -14.61 4.52
C VAL A 272 19.30 -14.05 4.35
N SER A 273 18.38 -14.86 3.81
CA SER A 273 17.02 -14.56 3.35
C SER A 273 16.05 -14.00 4.41
N TRP A 274 16.46 -13.89 5.68
CA TRP A 274 15.62 -13.34 6.75
C TRP A 274 15.54 -11.81 6.79
N ASN A 275 16.26 -11.08 5.91
CA ASN A 275 16.34 -9.61 5.89
C ASN A 275 16.04 -8.95 4.54
N GLN A 276 15.46 -9.68 3.58
CA GLN A 276 14.97 -9.09 2.34
C GLN A 276 13.67 -8.33 2.58
N ASP A 277 13.58 -7.14 1.99
CA ASP A 277 12.47 -6.23 2.26
C ASP A 277 11.26 -6.55 1.36
N LYS A 278 10.09 -6.65 1.97
CA LYS A 278 8.84 -7.03 1.31
C LYS A 278 8.38 -6.01 0.25
N HIS A 279 8.93 -4.79 0.25
CA HIS A 279 8.64 -3.81 -0.81
C HIS A 279 9.12 -4.24 -2.20
N TRP A 280 10.09 -5.16 -2.29
CA TRP A 280 10.61 -5.69 -3.55
C TRP A 280 10.77 -7.21 -3.57
N LEU A 281 10.28 -7.97 -2.60
CA LEU A 281 10.13 -9.42 -2.78
C LEU A 281 9.04 -9.71 -3.83
N PRO A 282 9.14 -10.77 -4.65
CA PRO A 282 8.03 -11.22 -5.49
C PRO A 282 6.72 -11.33 -4.71
N ALA A 283 5.60 -10.97 -5.34
CA ALA A 283 4.29 -11.09 -4.72
C ALA A 283 3.98 -12.54 -4.31
N SER A 284 4.38 -13.51 -5.13
CA SER A 284 4.30 -14.94 -4.85
C SER A 284 5.13 -15.39 -3.64
N ASP A 285 6.17 -14.63 -3.27
CA ASP A 285 7.06 -14.98 -2.15
C ASP A 285 6.60 -14.32 -0.85
N ILE A 286 5.99 -13.13 -0.94
CA ILE A 286 5.31 -12.48 0.19
C ILE A 286 4.06 -13.29 0.57
N CYS A 287 3.32 -13.69 -0.47
CA CYS A 287 2.06 -14.39 -0.40
C CYS A 287 1.95 -15.44 -1.49
N ASP A 288 2.24 -16.69 -1.13
CA ASP A 288 2.07 -17.80 -2.06
C ASP A 288 0.58 -18.00 -2.42
N PRO A 289 0.18 -17.77 -3.68
CA PRO A 289 -1.22 -17.89 -4.07
C PRO A 289 -1.71 -19.35 -4.00
N CYS A 290 -0.82 -20.33 -4.07
CA CYS A 290 -1.18 -21.74 -4.03
C CYS A 290 -1.52 -22.24 -2.63
N THR A 291 -0.87 -21.67 -1.61
CA THR A 291 -1.22 -21.94 -0.22
C THR A 291 -2.35 -21.02 0.27
N PHE A 292 -2.33 -19.74 -0.08
CA PHE A 292 -3.36 -18.79 0.34
C PHE A 292 -4.71 -19.03 -0.37
N LYS A 293 -4.72 -19.56 -1.61
CA LYS A 293 -5.93 -19.86 -2.38
C LYS A 293 -6.94 -18.70 -2.40
N PRO A 294 -6.55 -17.52 -2.92
CA PRO A 294 -7.43 -16.36 -2.97
C PRO A 294 -8.67 -16.65 -3.82
N HIS A 295 -9.81 -16.13 -3.36
CA HIS A 295 -11.06 -16.11 -4.10
C HIS A 295 -11.10 -14.93 -5.09
N LEU A 296 -10.46 -13.81 -4.73
CA LEU A 296 -10.34 -12.62 -5.58
C LEU A 296 -8.88 -12.18 -5.67
N ILE A 297 -8.40 -11.97 -6.90
CA ILE A 297 -7.07 -11.44 -7.20
C ILE A 297 -7.21 -10.09 -7.87
N GLY A 298 -7.08 -9.03 -7.08
CA GLY A 298 -7.05 -7.67 -7.54
C GLY A 298 -5.71 -7.31 -8.17
N LYS A 299 -5.71 -6.27 -9.01
CA LYS A 299 -4.51 -5.69 -9.62
C LYS A 299 -4.46 -4.20 -9.29
N GLN A 300 -3.27 -3.68 -9.00
CA GLN A 300 -3.05 -2.23 -8.85
C GLN A 300 -3.55 -1.45 -10.08
N GLU A 301 -3.42 -2.06 -11.26
CA GLU A 301 -3.84 -1.48 -12.54
C GLU A 301 -5.37 -1.30 -12.63
N THR A 302 -6.15 -2.11 -11.91
CA THR A 302 -7.63 -2.06 -11.85
C THR A 302 -8.14 -1.91 -10.41
N PHE A 303 -7.36 -1.21 -9.57
CA PHE A 303 -7.52 -1.25 -8.12
C PHE A 303 -8.91 -0.87 -7.62
N LEU A 304 -9.47 0.25 -8.11
CA LEU A 304 -10.76 0.75 -7.61
C LEU A 304 -11.93 -0.18 -7.97
N PRO A 305 -12.11 -0.62 -9.24
CA PRO A 305 -13.11 -1.64 -9.55
C PRO A 305 -12.95 -2.94 -8.74
N ASP A 306 -11.73 -3.44 -8.59
CA ASP A 306 -11.46 -4.67 -7.83
C ASP A 306 -11.81 -4.52 -6.34
N LEU A 307 -11.52 -3.34 -5.76
CA LEU A 307 -11.85 -3.01 -4.37
C LEU A 307 -13.37 -2.92 -4.16
N ILE A 308 -14.10 -2.32 -5.09
CA ILE A 308 -15.55 -2.20 -4.95
C ILE A 308 -16.21 -3.58 -4.95
N ILE A 309 -15.86 -4.46 -5.87
CA ILE A 309 -16.36 -5.86 -5.88
C ILE A 309 -15.96 -6.59 -4.60
N THR A 310 -14.74 -6.38 -4.11
CA THR A 310 -14.30 -6.94 -2.83
C THR A 310 -15.21 -6.47 -1.68
N LEU A 311 -15.55 -5.18 -1.62
CA LEU A 311 -16.40 -4.63 -0.56
C LEU A 311 -17.86 -5.06 -0.70
N GLN A 312 -18.38 -5.23 -1.92
CA GLN A 312 -19.71 -5.80 -2.18
C GLN A 312 -19.80 -7.24 -1.68
N GLN A 313 -18.80 -8.08 -2.01
CA GLN A 313 -18.76 -9.46 -1.52
C GLN A 313 -18.73 -9.55 0.01
N LEU A 314 -18.13 -8.55 0.66
CA LEU A 314 -18.03 -8.48 2.11
C LEU A 314 -19.24 -7.80 2.77
N LYS A 315 -20.20 -7.27 2.00
CA LYS A 315 -21.32 -6.45 2.48
C LYS A 315 -20.84 -5.21 3.26
N LEU A 316 -19.76 -4.59 2.77
CA LEU A 316 -19.08 -3.42 3.35
C LEU A 316 -19.07 -2.21 2.38
N GLU A 317 -20.07 -2.10 1.50
CA GLU A 317 -20.22 -1.06 0.49
C GLU A 317 -20.30 0.34 1.10
N SER A 318 -20.75 0.45 2.35
CA SER A 318 -20.75 1.72 3.09
C SER A 318 -19.34 2.36 3.17
N MET A 319 -18.26 1.57 3.09
CA MET A 319 -16.89 2.07 3.07
C MET A 319 -16.58 2.89 1.80
N LEU A 320 -17.30 2.67 0.70
CA LEU A 320 -17.13 3.41 -0.54
C LEU A 320 -17.49 4.88 -0.40
N THR A 321 -18.37 5.23 0.54
CA THR A 321 -18.73 6.63 0.81
C THR A 321 -17.50 7.45 1.19
N PHE A 322 -16.60 6.90 2.01
CA PHE A 322 -15.35 7.57 2.39
C PHE A 322 -14.37 7.72 1.23
N ILE A 323 -14.29 6.70 0.38
CA ILE A 323 -13.37 6.68 -0.78
C ILE A 323 -13.84 7.68 -1.84
N ASN A 324 -15.15 7.74 -2.10
CA ASN A 324 -15.75 8.63 -3.08
C ASN A 324 -15.83 10.09 -2.59
N ALA A 325 -15.77 10.33 -1.28
CA ALA A 325 -15.79 11.66 -0.71
C ALA A 325 -14.50 12.49 -0.92
N VAL A 326 -13.44 11.88 -1.46
CA VAL A 326 -12.16 12.56 -1.67
C VAL A 326 -11.74 12.53 -3.14
N ASN A 327 -11.03 13.58 -3.58
CA ASN A 327 -10.27 13.51 -4.82
C ASN A 327 -9.03 12.61 -4.60
N PRO A 328 -8.89 11.46 -5.29
CA PRO A 328 -7.80 10.52 -5.02
C PRO A 328 -6.41 11.12 -5.25
N THR A 329 -6.26 11.97 -6.26
CA THR A 329 -4.96 12.59 -6.58
C THR A 329 -4.57 13.62 -5.52
N GLU A 330 -5.50 14.49 -5.11
CA GLU A 330 -5.23 15.47 -4.06
C GLU A 330 -4.94 14.79 -2.72
N PHE A 331 -5.68 13.72 -2.40
CA PHE A 331 -5.44 12.92 -1.21
C PHE A 331 -4.04 12.30 -1.21
N GLU A 332 -3.63 11.66 -2.32
CA GLU A 332 -2.29 11.07 -2.45
C GLU A 332 -1.18 12.13 -2.34
N ILE A 333 -1.34 13.30 -2.99
CA ILE A 333 -0.39 14.42 -2.89
C ILE A 333 -0.25 14.86 -1.43
N LYS A 334 -1.37 15.10 -0.75
CA LYS A 334 -1.36 15.54 0.65
C LYS A 334 -0.71 14.52 1.58
N ASP A 335 -1.12 13.26 1.46
CA ASP A 335 -0.66 12.15 2.31
C ASP A 335 0.86 11.93 2.14
N GLU A 336 1.39 12.05 0.91
CA GLU A 336 2.82 11.94 0.64
C GLU A 336 3.61 13.13 1.22
N ILE A 337 3.11 14.36 1.07
CA ILE A 337 3.75 15.55 1.67
C ILE A 337 3.79 15.42 3.19
N ASP A 338 2.64 15.18 3.82
CA ASP A 338 2.52 15.10 5.27
C ASP A 338 3.44 14.02 5.84
N TYR A 339 3.47 12.85 5.19
CA TYR A 339 4.34 11.76 5.57
C TYR A 339 5.83 12.13 5.52
N ASN A 340 6.30 12.65 4.39
CA ASN A 340 7.72 12.93 4.18
C ASN A 340 8.22 14.07 5.07
N PHE A 341 7.41 15.11 5.28
CA PHE A 341 7.74 16.16 6.23
C PHE A 341 7.72 15.66 7.69
N ARG A 342 6.86 14.68 8.02
CA ARG A 342 6.83 14.08 9.35
C ARG A 342 8.08 13.25 9.66
N ILE A 343 8.62 12.53 8.69
CA ILE A 343 9.86 11.74 8.88
C ILE A 343 11.14 12.56 8.66
N PHE A 344 11.05 13.79 8.11
CA PHE A 344 12.20 14.67 7.86
C PHE A 344 13.22 14.78 9.00
N PRO A 345 12.83 14.89 10.31
CA PRO A 345 13.80 14.96 11.40
C PRO A 345 14.79 13.79 11.44
N LEU A 346 14.40 12.61 10.95
CA LEU A 346 15.28 11.43 10.86
C LEU A 346 16.40 11.60 9.82
N HIS A 347 16.24 12.53 8.88
CA HIS A 347 17.12 12.74 7.74
C HIS A 347 17.74 14.14 7.68
N ALA A 348 17.49 14.99 8.68
CA ALA A 348 17.95 16.40 8.71
C ALA A 348 19.48 16.57 8.64
N LYS A 349 20.27 15.52 8.90
CA LYS A 349 21.74 15.51 8.74
C LYS A 349 22.20 15.31 7.29
N CYS A 350 21.31 14.83 6.42
CA CYS A 350 21.62 14.41 5.05
C CYS A 350 20.85 15.20 3.99
N THR A 351 19.81 15.94 4.39
CA THR A 351 18.99 16.80 3.54
C THR A 351 18.48 17.99 4.33
N ASN A 352 18.01 19.02 3.63
CA ASN A 352 17.23 20.12 4.22
C ASN A 352 15.79 20.11 3.65
N LYS A 353 14.93 20.99 4.17
CA LYS A 353 13.52 21.07 3.73
C LYS A 353 13.35 21.43 2.26
N LEU A 354 14.24 22.26 1.70
CA LEU A 354 14.18 22.64 0.29
C LEU A 354 14.54 21.46 -0.61
N GLU A 355 15.61 20.73 -0.29
CA GLU A 355 15.97 19.50 -1.01
C GLU A 355 14.87 18.44 -0.88
N LEU A 356 14.27 18.28 0.30
CA LEU A 356 13.13 17.37 0.48
C LEU A 356 11.95 17.76 -0.42
N ALA A 357 11.59 19.05 -0.45
CA ALA A 357 10.51 19.55 -1.30
C ALA A 357 10.80 19.30 -2.80
N LYS A 358 12.04 19.52 -3.26
CA LYS A 358 12.46 19.21 -4.63
C LYS A 358 12.37 17.71 -4.95
N ARG A 359 12.68 16.83 -3.99
CA ARG A 359 12.54 15.38 -4.14
C ARG A 359 11.08 14.93 -4.17
N ILE A 360 10.22 15.50 -3.34
CA ILE A 360 8.77 15.26 -3.38
C ILE A 360 8.20 15.73 -4.72
N TRP A 361 8.60 16.91 -5.20
CA TRP A 361 8.24 17.40 -6.53
C TRP A 361 8.65 16.42 -7.63
N THR A 362 9.89 15.92 -7.60
CA THR A 362 10.40 14.92 -8.54
C THR A 362 9.59 13.63 -8.48
N ALA A 363 9.25 13.13 -7.29
CA ALA A 363 8.40 11.97 -7.11
C ALA A 363 6.98 12.19 -7.70
N PHE A 364 6.43 13.39 -7.56
CA PHE A 364 5.16 13.77 -8.17
C PHE A 364 5.25 13.88 -9.68
N GLN A 365 6.39 14.29 -10.24
CA GLN A 365 6.63 14.18 -11.67
C GLN A 365 6.67 12.72 -12.12
N PHE A 366 7.43 11.84 -11.47
CA PHE A 366 7.44 10.42 -11.85
C PHE A 366 6.08 9.73 -11.73
N ASN A 367 5.25 10.16 -10.77
CA ASN A 367 3.89 9.66 -10.60
C ASN A 367 2.85 10.35 -11.48
N GLY A 368 3.24 11.30 -12.33
CA GLY A 368 2.33 11.98 -13.25
C GLY A 368 1.44 13.04 -12.61
N TYR A 369 1.67 13.42 -11.35
CA TYR A 369 0.89 14.47 -10.71
C TYR A 369 1.35 15.88 -11.10
N ILE A 370 2.58 16.03 -11.59
CA ILE A 370 3.11 17.29 -12.09
C ILE A 370 3.79 16.97 -13.43
N PRO A 371 3.58 17.72 -14.52
CA PRO A 371 4.30 17.46 -15.76
C PRO A 371 5.83 17.51 -15.57
N LEU A 372 6.56 16.64 -16.27
CA LEU A 372 8.03 16.59 -16.21
C LEU A 372 8.70 17.92 -16.57
N LYS A 373 8.08 18.69 -17.46
CA LYS A 373 8.59 20.00 -17.92
C LYS A 373 8.36 21.14 -16.93
N THR A 374 7.54 20.93 -15.89
CA THR A 374 7.26 21.99 -14.91
C THR A 374 8.43 22.11 -13.94
N ASN A 375 9.09 23.26 -13.95
CA ASN A 375 10.21 23.55 -13.05
C ASN A 375 9.71 23.70 -11.61
N PHE A 376 10.56 23.34 -10.66
CA PHE A 376 10.32 23.63 -9.24
C PHE A 376 10.27 25.16 -9.04
N PRO A 377 9.29 25.72 -8.32
CA PRO A 377 9.14 27.18 -8.24
C PRO A 377 10.33 27.86 -7.52
N ASP A 378 10.87 28.92 -8.11
CA ASP A 378 12.09 29.61 -7.64
C ASP A 378 11.90 30.35 -6.31
N ASN A 379 10.67 30.77 -6.00
CA ASN A 379 10.32 31.56 -4.83
C ASN A 379 10.14 30.73 -3.53
N VAL A 380 10.43 29.43 -3.57
CA VAL A 380 10.21 28.55 -2.43
C VAL A 380 11.40 28.56 -1.47
N GLU A 381 11.22 29.20 -0.33
CA GLU A 381 12.21 29.28 0.74
C GLU A 381 12.12 28.09 1.73
N GLY A 382 13.15 27.24 1.77
CA GLY A 382 13.15 26.01 2.58
C GLY A 382 12.91 26.20 4.09
N GLN A 383 13.35 27.31 4.68
CA GLN A 383 13.24 27.53 6.14
C GLN A 383 11.79 27.70 6.58
N ARG A 384 10.97 28.34 5.74
CA ARG A 384 9.55 28.65 6.01
C ARG A 384 8.60 27.53 5.55
N LEU A 385 9.12 26.48 4.90
CA LEU A 385 8.30 25.38 4.43
C LEU A 385 7.68 24.58 5.57
N SER A 386 6.38 24.38 5.44
CA SER A 386 5.52 23.50 6.23
C SER A 386 4.76 22.55 5.28
N PRO A 387 4.22 21.42 5.76
CA PRO A 387 3.43 20.53 4.92
C PRO A 387 2.28 21.25 4.21
N SER A 388 1.50 22.05 4.94
CA SER A 388 0.36 22.79 4.40
C SER A 388 0.76 23.87 3.40
N SER A 389 1.85 24.60 3.64
CA SER A 389 2.34 25.61 2.68
C SER A 389 2.83 24.97 1.39
N PHE A 390 3.55 23.85 1.48
CA PHE A 390 4.03 23.12 0.32
C PHE A 390 2.88 22.45 -0.47
N TYR A 391 1.89 21.90 0.22
CA TYR A 391 0.67 21.37 -0.41
C TYR A 391 -0.05 22.43 -1.25
N ARG A 392 -0.22 23.66 -0.72
CA ARG A 392 -0.82 24.77 -1.47
C ARG A 392 -0.04 25.12 -2.73
N ILE A 393 1.30 25.18 -2.64
CA ILE A 393 2.16 25.44 -3.80
C ILE A 393 1.89 24.42 -4.91
N ILE A 394 1.84 23.12 -4.57
CA ILE A 394 1.60 22.07 -5.57
C ILE A 394 0.20 22.17 -6.17
N LEU A 395 -0.83 22.45 -5.36
CA LEU A 395 -2.18 22.62 -5.87
C LEU A 395 -2.28 23.82 -6.82
N ASP A 396 -1.64 24.94 -6.47
CA ASP A 396 -1.67 26.14 -7.30
C ASP A 396 -0.92 25.94 -8.63
N GLU A 397 0.17 25.17 -8.63
CA GLU A 397 0.84 24.75 -9.87
C GLU A 397 -0.04 23.79 -10.70
N ARG A 398 -0.72 22.84 -10.06
CA ARG A 398 -1.64 21.93 -10.76
C ARG A 398 -2.83 22.65 -11.38
N LYS A 399 -3.38 23.68 -10.72
CA LYS A 399 -4.51 24.47 -11.27
C LYS A 399 -4.15 25.19 -12.56
N LYS A 400 -2.86 25.51 -12.79
CA LYS A 400 -2.37 26.15 -14.02
C LYS A 400 -2.30 25.18 -15.20
N ILE A 401 -2.43 23.87 -14.95
CA ILE A 401 -2.09 22.82 -15.90
C ILE A 401 -3.31 21.92 -16.11
N ASN A 402 -3.77 21.82 -17.35
CA ASN A 402 -4.74 20.80 -17.71
C ASN A 402 -4.00 19.48 -18.01
N ILE A 403 -4.06 18.52 -17.08
CA ILE A 403 -3.42 17.20 -17.23
C ILE A 403 -4.48 16.11 -17.35
N THR A 404 -4.53 15.44 -18.49
CA THR A 404 -5.50 14.35 -18.73
C THR A 404 -5.02 13.04 -18.11
N LYS A 405 -5.93 12.07 -17.91
CA LYS A 405 -5.55 10.71 -17.47
C LYS A 405 -4.55 10.05 -18.42
N GLU A 406 -4.65 10.34 -19.71
CA GLU A 406 -3.74 9.81 -20.73
C GLU A 406 -2.35 10.46 -20.64
N ASP A 407 -2.27 11.75 -20.32
CA ASP A 407 -0.98 12.42 -20.06
C ASP A 407 -0.27 11.80 -18.85
N ILE A 408 -1.01 11.56 -17.76
CA ILE A 408 -0.51 10.88 -16.56
C ILE A 408 0.04 9.50 -16.92
N ARG A 409 -0.73 8.72 -17.70
CA ARG A 409 -0.34 7.37 -18.13
C ARG A 409 0.93 7.39 -18.97
N ARG A 410 0.99 8.25 -20.00
CA ARG A 410 2.17 8.40 -20.88
C ARG A 410 3.41 8.82 -20.09
N GLN A 411 3.27 9.77 -19.18
CA GLN A 411 4.38 10.24 -18.36
C GLN A 411 4.91 9.14 -17.43
N ARG A 412 4.03 8.40 -16.76
CA ARG A 412 4.42 7.26 -15.90
C ARG A 412 5.17 6.19 -16.69
N ILE A 413 4.68 5.83 -17.87
CA ILE A 413 5.33 4.86 -18.76
C ILE A 413 6.69 5.39 -19.23
N TRP A 414 6.77 6.66 -19.60
CA TRP A 414 8.04 7.28 -20.01
C TRP A 414 9.07 7.26 -18.87
N SER A 415 8.70 7.64 -17.64
CA SER A 415 9.63 7.62 -16.50
C SER A 415 10.08 6.19 -16.17
N LEU A 416 9.16 5.22 -16.24
CA LEU A 416 9.47 3.80 -16.08
C LEU A 416 10.47 3.33 -17.15
N LYS A 417 10.16 3.58 -18.43
CA LYS A 417 11.01 3.18 -19.56
C LYS A 417 12.44 3.73 -19.42
N ASN A 418 12.59 5.01 -19.12
CA ASN A 418 13.92 5.61 -18.93
C ASN A 418 14.70 4.99 -17.78
N ALA A 419 14.02 4.60 -16.69
CA ALA A 419 14.69 3.91 -15.59
C ALA A 419 15.21 2.52 -16.02
N TYR A 420 14.42 1.76 -16.78
CA TYR A 420 14.78 0.41 -17.24
C TYR A 420 15.76 0.39 -18.42
N LEU A 421 15.76 1.41 -19.28
CA LEU A 421 16.75 1.58 -20.35
C LEU A 421 18.19 1.72 -19.82
N ASN A 422 18.35 2.20 -18.59
CA ASN A 422 19.65 2.34 -17.93
C ASN A 422 20.14 1.05 -17.25
N LEU A 423 19.43 -0.07 -17.39
CA LEU A 423 19.83 -1.36 -16.84
C LEU A 423 20.59 -2.19 -17.87
N SER A 424 21.56 -2.98 -17.40
CA SER A 424 22.26 -3.94 -18.26
C SER A 424 21.36 -5.10 -18.68
N LYS A 425 21.71 -5.79 -19.76
CA LYS A 425 21.03 -7.01 -20.20
C LYS A 425 20.96 -8.06 -19.08
N ASP A 426 22.06 -8.27 -18.36
CA ASP A 426 22.13 -9.23 -17.26
C ASP A 426 21.19 -8.86 -16.10
N GLN A 427 21.06 -7.56 -15.79
CA GLN A 427 20.11 -7.09 -14.78
C GLN A 427 18.67 -7.40 -15.19
N ILE A 428 18.30 -7.12 -16.44
CA ILE A 428 16.96 -7.43 -16.95
C ILE A 428 16.66 -8.93 -16.92
N LEU A 429 17.59 -9.76 -17.41
CA LEU A 429 17.43 -11.22 -17.39
C LEU A 429 17.34 -11.78 -15.97
N SER A 430 18.13 -11.23 -15.03
CA SER A 430 18.08 -11.63 -13.62
C SER A 430 16.76 -11.25 -12.97
N LEU A 431 16.20 -10.07 -13.28
CA LEU A 431 14.87 -9.67 -12.81
C LEU A 431 13.77 -10.58 -13.38
N LYS A 432 13.83 -10.90 -14.68
CA LYS A 432 12.90 -11.85 -15.31
C LYS A 432 12.88 -13.19 -14.58
N HIS A 433 14.05 -13.76 -14.35
CA HIS A 433 14.20 -14.99 -13.58
C HIS A 433 13.65 -14.87 -12.16
N LEU A 434 13.98 -13.79 -11.44
CA LEU A 434 13.55 -13.56 -10.07
C LEU A 434 12.01 -13.45 -9.94
N TYR A 435 11.35 -12.71 -10.83
CA TYR A 435 9.91 -12.49 -10.78
C TYR A 435 9.12 -13.44 -11.67
N HIS A 436 9.73 -14.51 -12.19
CA HIS A 436 9.10 -15.43 -13.14
C HIS A 436 7.74 -15.95 -12.67
N LYS A 437 7.64 -16.35 -11.40
CA LYS A 437 6.39 -16.80 -10.79
C LYS A 437 5.30 -15.73 -10.79
N ASP A 438 5.65 -14.46 -10.56
CA ASP A 438 4.69 -13.36 -10.59
C ASP A 438 4.16 -13.12 -12.02
N PHE A 439 5.03 -13.20 -13.03
CA PHE A 439 4.62 -13.06 -14.43
C PHE A 439 3.63 -14.15 -14.83
N GLU A 440 3.96 -15.41 -14.52
CA GLU A 440 3.12 -16.55 -14.87
C GLU A 440 1.81 -16.58 -14.06
N ALA A 441 1.89 -16.57 -12.73
CA ALA A 441 0.73 -16.75 -11.85
C ALA A 441 -0.31 -15.63 -12.02
N PHE A 442 0.15 -14.39 -12.18
CA PHE A 442 -0.72 -13.22 -12.23
C PHE A 442 -0.96 -12.69 -13.66
N GLY A 443 -0.39 -13.34 -14.67
CA GLY A 443 -0.58 -12.98 -16.08
C GLY A 443 -0.08 -11.56 -16.37
N TYR A 444 1.19 -11.30 -16.05
CA TYR A 444 1.88 -10.09 -16.45
C TYR A 444 2.84 -10.39 -17.60
N ASP A 445 2.94 -9.47 -18.54
CA ASP A 445 3.91 -9.56 -19.62
C ASP A 445 5.34 -9.41 -19.07
N GLU A 446 6.17 -10.42 -19.36
CA GLU A 446 7.59 -10.48 -19.01
C GLU A 446 8.45 -9.64 -19.98
N ASN A 447 7.95 -9.35 -21.18
CA ASN A 447 8.67 -8.65 -22.25
C ASN A 447 7.91 -7.41 -22.78
N PRO A 448 7.44 -6.49 -21.92
CA PRO A 448 6.66 -5.35 -22.37
C PRO A 448 7.51 -4.33 -23.16
N ASP A 449 6.88 -3.59 -24.08
CA ASP A 449 7.51 -2.65 -25.02
C ASP A 449 8.32 -1.49 -24.39
N TYR A 450 8.23 -1.32 -23.07
CA TYR A 450 9.03 -0.35 -22.33
C TYR A 450 10.37 -0.91 -21.82
N LEU A 451 10.62 -2.21 -21.96
CA LEU A 451 11.94 -2.78 -21.73
C LEU A 451 12.79 -2.73 -23.01
N PRO A 452 14.13 -2.73 -22.89
CA PRO A 452 14.98 -2.97 -24.05
C PRO A 452 14.77 -4.39 -24.62
N SER A 453 14.78 -4.51 -25.95
CA SER A 453 14.73 -5.80 -26.65
C SER A 453 16.10 -6.49 -26.56
N TYR A 454 16.20 -7.60 -25.85
CA TYR A 454 17.45 -8.33 -25.63
C TYR A 454 17.32 -9.84 -25.81
#